data_AF-A0A355A682-F1
#
_entry.id   AF-A0A355A682-F1
#
_cell.length_a   1.000
_cell.length_b   1.000
_cell.length_c   1.000
_cell.angle_alpha   90.00
_cell.angle_beta   90.00
_cell.angle_gamma   90.00
#
_symmetry.space_group_name_H-M   'P 1'
#
loop_
_entity.id
_entity.type
_entity.pdbx_description
1 polymer ?
#
loop_
_entity_poly.entity_id
_entity_poly.type
_entity_poly.pdbx_seq_one_letter_code
_entity_poly.pdbx_strand_id
1 'polypeptide(L)'
;MKKRIFVAITVVALLLCLAASVLAASTIKLVLNGKEFKTAVSPKVVNKKALALVRGIAEPLGATVTWDDKNKTLLIEAKEMEAQKTQMLRLEEALTPKDPLTAAKTWAEGVKTRNGAMQYVVMSSNLRKEFYKQFMEANWSTGVSSPWIESYKVTEKYKVDKKMYRFEVEFTYTDSTKEKFFSKEYITVNKIEDNWLLSSIEKIEAKGEITKVTLEEDKKVKSIFVQDKTGERGSYDQASVIIDHRTRIFKGYTDRELRASDLHEGAKVEVAFTDEPRIMIYPVSAPAKTIRMMETEDNTVVYRNTQYDFSFSLPDSWKDYMLVLDKWEGYSLKEGENGKIVETGPILSLRHPEWTAKNPRQDIPIMILTLNQWSLLQREAFHIGAAPMGPSELGRNSKYVFALPARYNYSFLTGYEEVESILRSNPLKTFEN
;
A
#
# COMPACT_ATOMS: atom_id res chain seq x y z
N MET A 1 -65.23 66.90 35.14
CA MET A 1 -64.20 66.93 34.07
C MET A 1 -63.20 65.77 34.13
N LYS A 2 -62.69 65.36 35.31
CA LYS A 2 -61.65 64.31 35.44
C LYS A 2 -62.04 62.91 34.92
N LYS A 3 -63.31 62.47 35.06
CA LYS A 3 -63.77 61.15 34.54
C LYS A 3 -63.84 61.06 33.01
N ARG A 4 -64.15 62.16 32.30
CA ARG A 4 -64.23 62.18 30.82
C ARG A 4 -62.84 62.17 30.16
N ILE A 5 -61.84 62.76 30.81
CA ILE A 5 -60.44 62.72 30.37
C ILE A 5 -59.87 61.31 30.56
N PHE A 6 -60.19 60.63 31.66
CA PHE A 6 -59.74 59.25 31.90
C PHE A 6 -60.29 58.26 30.87
N VAL A 7 -61.55 58.41 30.46
CA VAL A 7 -62.18 57.61 29.39
C VAL A 7 -61.56 57.90 28.02
N ALA A 8 -61.27 59.16 27.71
CA ALA A 8 -60.59 59.51 26.45
C ALA A 8 -59.17 58.93 26.38
N ILE A 9 -58.41 58.95 27.48
CA ILE A 9 -57.07 58.38 27.54
C ILE A 9 -57.10 56.85 27.46
N THR A 10 -58.09 56.18 28.08
CA THR A 10 -58.23 54.72 27.96
C THR A 10 -58.67 54.30 26.55
N VAL A 11 -59.55 55.06 25.90
CA VAL A 11 -59.96 54.77 24.50
C VAL A 11 -58.80 55.00 23.53
N VAL A 12 -58.00 56.06 23.71
CA VAL A 12 -56.79 56.30 22.90
C VAL A 12 -55.71 55.24 23.17
N ALA A 13 -55.50 54.82 24.42
CA ALA A 13 -54.58 53.73 24.75
C ALA A 13 -55.06 52.38 24.19
N LEU A 14 -56.36 52.10 24.20
CA LEU A 14 -56.94 50.89 23.60
C LEU A 14 -56.83 50.93 22.06
N LEU A 15 -57.02 52.10 21.44
CA LEU A 15 -56.82 52.32 20.00
C LEU A 15 -55.34 52.25 19.58
N LEU A 16 -54.41 52.64 20.45
CA LEU A 16 -52.96 52.46 20.26
C LEU A 16 -52.53 50.99 20.45
N CYS A 17 -53.19 50.22 21.32
CA CYS A 17 -52.98 48.77 21.43
C CYS A 17 -53.63 47.96 20.31
N LEU A 18 -54.60 48.55 19.59
CA LEU A 18 -55.21 48.01 18.37
C LEU A 18 -54.43 48.37 17.09
N ALA A 19 -53.27 49.03 17.20
CA ALA A 19 -52.27 49.01 16.15
C ALA A 19 -51.87 47.55 15.96
N ALA A 20 -52.54 46.90 15.00
CA ALA A 20 -52.40 45.50 14.67
C ALA A 20 -50.93 45.12 14.76
N SER A 21 -50.65 44.06 15.52
CA SER A 21 -49.49 43.23 15.26
C SER A 21 -49.61 42.78 13.80
N VAL A 22 -49.11 43.60 12.89
CA VAL A 22 -48.77 43.17 11.55
C VAL A 22 -47.71 42.12 11.81
N LEU A 23 -48.13 40.85 11.89
CA LEU A 23 -47.21 39.73 11.78
C LEU A 23 -46.52 39.98 10.44
N ALA A 24 -45.33 40.56 10.48
CA ALA A 24 -44.47 40.65 9.33
C ALA A 24 -44.24 39.20 8.89
N ALA A 25 -44.99 38.77 7.87
CA ALA A 25 -44.79 37.49 7.25
C ALA A 25 -43.31 37.43 6.91
N SER A 26 -42.59 36.48 7.52
CA SER A 26 -41.15 36.35 7.34
C SER A 26 -40.85 36.37 5.86
N THR A 27 -40.14 37.39 5.38
CA THR A 27 -39.79 37.52 3.97
C THR A 27 -38.91 36.33 3.61
N ILE A 28 -39.34 35.55 2.62
CA ILE A 28 -38.55 34.41 2.13
C ILE A 28 -37.28 34.97 1.50
N LYS A 29 -36.13 34.59 2.04
CA LYS A 29 -34.82 34.99 1.52
C LYS A 29 -34.33 33.97 0.52
N LEU A 30 -33.74 34.44 -0.58
CA LEU A 30 -33.02 33.61 -1.53
C LEU A 30 -31.53 33.73 -1.24
N VAL A 31 -30.84 32.61 -1.06
CA VAL A 31 -29.41 32.55 -0.77
C VAL A 31 -28.75 31.57 -1.74
N LEU A 32 -27.78 32.06 -2.51
CA LEU A 32 -26.98 31.25 -3.43
C LEU A 32 -25.51 31.33 -3.00
N ASN A 33 -24.88 30.18 -2.76
CA ASN A 33 -23.48 30.10 -2.30
C ASN A 33 -23.20 31.01 -1.07
N GLY A 34 -24.12 31.04 -0.12
CA GLY A 34 -24.02 31.86 1.10
C GLY A 34 -24.34 33.35 0.90
N LYS A 35 -24.60 33.81 -0.33
CA LYS A 35 -24.92 35.20 -0.64
C LYS A 35 -26.43 35.38 -0.86
N GLU A 36 -27.03 36.27 -0.08
CA GLU A 36 -28.43 36.68 -0.29
C GLU A 36 -28.57 37.46 -1.60
N PHE A 37 -29.61 37.18 -2.38
CA PHE A 37 -29.92 37.93 -3.59
C PHE A 37 -31.42 38.18 -3.72
N LYS A 38 -31.78 39.18 -4.53
CA LYS A 38 -33.17 39.59 -4.78
C LYS A 38 -33.56 39.35 -6.22
N THR A 39 -34.83 39.04 -6.42
CA THR A 39 -35.45 38.85 -7.73
C THR A 39 -36.50 39.93 -7.97
N ALA A 40 -36.84 40.20 -9.24
CA ALA A 40 -37.88 41.17 -9.59
C ALA A 40 -39.24 40.86 -8.96
N VAL A 41 -39.52 39.57 -8.71
CA VAL A 41 -40.69 39.10 -7.98
C VAL A 41 -40.22 38.39 -6.72
N SER A 42 -40.59 38.92 -5.55
CA SER A 42 -40.28 38.30 -4.25
C SER A 42 -40.95 36.93 -4.12
N PRO A 43 -40.28 35.93 -3.53
CA PRO A 43 -40.88 34.63 -3.31
C PRO A 43 -42.07 34.70 -2.34
N LYS A 44 -43.04 33.81 -2.49
CA LYS A 44 -44.26 33.74 -1.67
C LYS A 44 -44.57 32.31 -1.27
N VAL A 45 -45.18 32.12 -0.10
CA VAL A 45 -45.77 30.83 0.29
C VAL A 45 -47.20 30.77 -0.25
N VAL A 46 -47.50 29.77 -1.07
CA VAL A 46 -48.85 29.47 -1.55
C VAL A 46 -49.13 28.00 -1.25
N ASN A 47 -50.24 27.70 -0.55
CA ASN A 47 -50.61 26.33 -0.17
C ASN A 47 -49.47 25.54 0.51
N LYS A 48 -48.78 26.17 1.47
CA LYS A 48 -47.61 25.61 2.18
C LYS A 48 -46.41 25.27 1.28
N LYS A 49 -46.35 25.77 0.04
CA LYS A 49 -45.20 25.65 -0.87
C LYS A 49 -44.57 27.01 -1.12
N ALA A 50 -43.25 27.10 -1.10
CA ALA A 50 -42.54 28.31 -1.50
C ALA A 50 -42.48 28.39 -3.04
N LEU A 51 -42.94 29.51 -3.59
CA LEU A 51 -42.88 29.82 -5.02
C LEU A 51 -41.93 30.98 -5.23
N ALA A 52 -41.02 30.85 -6.19
CA ALA A 52 -40.04 31.86 -6.56
C ALA A 52 -39.99 32.01 -8.08
N LEU A 53 -39.52 33.16 -8.56
CA LEU A 53 -39.39 33.42 -9.98
C LEU A 53 -38.31 32.51 -10.59
N VAL A 54 -38.73 31.59 -11.48
CA VAL A 54 -37.83 30.62 -12.12
C VAL A 54 -36.63 31.29 -12.80
N ARG A 55 -36.84 32.38 -13.54
CA ARG A 55 -35.76 33.17 -14.16
C ARG A 55 -34.77 33.69 -13.12
N GLY A 56 -35.30 34.20 -12.01
CA GLY A 56 -34.50 34.71 -10.90
C GLY A 56 -33.63 33.66 -10.22
N ILE A 57 -33.94 32.37 -10.36
CA ILE A 57 -33.12 31.27 -9.83
C ILE A 57 -32.20 30.70 -10.91
N ALA A 58 -32.72 30.47 -12.11
CA ALA A 58 -32.01 29.79 -13.19
C ALA A 58 -30.87 30.63 -13.79
N GLU A 59 -31.06 31.94 -13.98
CA GLU A 59 -30.03 32.82 -14.57
C GLU A 59 -28.79 32.98 -13.68
N PRO A 60 -28.91 33.19 -12.35
CA PRO A 60 -27.74 33.16 -11.45
C PRO A 60 -27.00 31.82 -11.43
N LEU A 61 -27.65 30.73 -11.82
CA LEU A 61 -27.04 29.41 -11.98
C LEU A 61 -26.43 29.19 -13.38
N GLY A 62 -26.41 30.21 -14.24
CA GLY A 62 -25.82 30.14 -15.58
C GLY A 62 -26.73 29.53 -16.66
N ALA A 63 -28.04 29.43 -16.40
CA ALA A 63 -29.00 28.97 -17.39
C ALA A 63 -29.78 30.13 -18.04
N THR A 64 -30.14 29.97 -19.32
CA THR A 64 -30.99 30.93 -20.04
C THR A 64 -32.45 30.50 -19.96
N VAL A 65 -33.36 31.44 -19.71
CA VAL A 65 -34.81 31.15 -19.61
C VAL A 65 -35.60 31.87 -20.70
N THR A 66 -36.15 31.10 -21.65
CA THR A 66 -36.97 31.59 -22.77
C THR A 66 -38.43 31.13 -22.64
N TRP A 67 -39.35 31.96 -23.12
CA TRP A 67 -40.78 31.63 -23.19
C TRP A 67 -41.16 31.32 -24.64
N ASP A 68 -41.69 30.12 -24.87
CA ASP A 68 -42.33 29.73 -26.11
C ASP A 68 -43.84 29.99 -25.99
N ASP A 69 -44.29 31.09 -26.60
CA ASP A 69 -45.69 31.48 -26.53
C ASP A 69 -46.62 30.56 -27.33
N LYS A 70 -46.13 29.92 -28.39
CA LYS A 70 -46.93 29.01 -29.23
C LYS A 70 -47.27 27.73 -28.46
N ASN A 71 -46.28 27.16 -27.77
CA ASN A 71 -46.45 25.92 -27.02
C ASN A 71 -46.74 26.15 -25.54
N LYS A 72 -46.86 27.41 -25.10
CA LYS A 72 -47.04 27.81 -23.69
C LYS A 72 -46.02 27.11 -22.77
N THR A 73 -44.77 27.06 -23.21
CA THR A 73 -43.69 26.31 -22.57
C THR A 73 -42.55 27.24 -22.16
N LEU A 74 -41.99 26.99 -20.98
CA LEU A 74 -40.80 27.68 -20.48
C LEU A 74 -39.56 26.81 -20.73
N LEU A 75 -38.65 27.26 -21.59
CA LEU A 75 -37.39 26.58 -21.87
C LEU A 75 -36.31 27.09 -20.91
N ILE A 76 -35.57 26.17 -20.30
CA ILE A 76 -34.40 26.46 -19.48
C ILE A 76 -33.21 25.75 -20.11
N GLU A 77 -32.27 26.52 -20.63
CA GLU A 77 -31.09 26.00 -21.33
C GLU A 77 -29.82 26.30 -20.55
N ALA A 78 -29.15 25.24 -20.09
CA ALA A 78 -27.87 25.30 -19.40
C ALA A 78 -26.68 25.07 -20.36
N LYS A 79 -26.74 25.65 -21.58
CA LYS A 79 -25.79 25.35 -22.68
C LYS A 79 -24.33 25.52 -22.28
N GLU A 80 -24.01 26.57 -21.54
CA GLU A 80 -22.64 26.82 -21.08
C GLU A 80 -22.16 25.75 -20.09
N MET A 81 -23.00 25.36 -19.11
CA MET A 81 -22.66 24.29 -18.17
C MET A 81 -22.47 22.94 -18.87
N GLU A 82 -23.33 22.59 -19.83
CA GLU A 82 -23.17 21.36 -20.61
C GLU A 82 -21.92 21.40 -21.50
N ALA A 83 -21.58 22.56 -22.08
CA ALA A 83 -20.35 22.75 -22.84
C ALA A 83 -19.10 22.60 -21.96
N GLN A 84 -19.08 23.22 -20.77
CA GLN A 84 -17.99 23.09 -19.80
C GLN A 84 -17.85 21.64 -19.30
N LYS A 85 -18.96 20.96 -19.01
CA LYS A 85 -18.97 19.54 -18.63
C LYS A 85 -18.42 18.65 -19.74
N THR A 86 -18.80 18.91 -20.98
CA THR A 86 -18.29 18.17 -22.15
C THR A 86 -16.79 18.42 -22.33
N GLN A 87 -16.34 19.67 -22.22
CA GLN A 87 -14.92 20.02 -22.29
C GLN A 87 -14.12 19.29 -21.20
N MET A 88 -14.62 19.28 -19.96
CA MET A 88 -14.01 18.57 -18.84
C MET A 88 -13.92 17.06 -19.12
N LEU A 89 -15.00 16.43 -19.59
CA LEU A 89 -15.00 15.01 -19.94
C LEU A 89 -13.93 14.68 -20.99
N ARG A 90 -13.79 15.53 -22.02
CA ARG A 90 -12.77 15.35 -23.07
C ARG A 90 -11.34 15.54 -22.56
N LEU A 91 -11.14 16.49 -21.65
CA LEU A 91 -9.85 16.66 -20.98
C LEU A 91 -9.52 15.46 -20.09
N GLU A 92 -10.49 14.95 -19.34
CA GLU A 92 -10.30 13.74 -18.54
C GLU A 92 -9.93 12.53 -19.39
N GLU A 93 -10.64 12.32 -20.49
CA GLU A 93 -10.37 11.24 -21.46
C GLU A 93 -8.95 11.36 -22.04
N ALA A 94 -8.53 12.57 -22.42
CA ALA A 94 -7.20 12.84 -22.97
C ALA A 94 -6.07 12.64 -21.94
N LEU A 95 -6.32 12.90 -20.66
CA LEU A 95 -5.37 12.73 -19.57
C LEU A 95 -5.38 11.33 -18.95
N THR A 96 -6.29 10.46 -19.41
CA THR A 96 -6.41 9.11 -18.87
C THR A 96 -5.18 8.28 -19.26
N PRO A 97 -4.43 7.72 -18.29
CA PRO A 97 -3.18 7.02 -18.54
C PRO A 97 -3.38 5.72 -19.34
N LYS A 98 -2.45 5.46 -20.26
CA LYS A 98 -2.39 4.23 -21.08
C LYS A 98 -1.35 3.21 -20.60
N ASP A 99 -0.59 3.55 -19.58
CA ASP A 99 0.35 2.65 -18.91
C ASP A 99 0.30 2.87 -17.38
N PRO A 100 0.64 1.83 -16.59
CA PRO A 100 0.48 1.87 -15.14
C PRO A 100 1.44 2.83 -14.44
N LEU A 101 2.65 3.02 -14.98
CA LEU A 101 3.65 3.90 -14.38
C LEU A 101 3.25 5.38 -14.57
N THR A 102 2.72 5.75 -15.73
CA THR A 102 2.16 7.09 -15.97
C THR A 102 0.99 7.36 -15.04
N ALA A 103 0.10 6.40 -14.80
CA ALA A 103 -0.98 6.58 -13.82
C ALA A 103 -0.44 6.89 -12.42
N ALA A 104 0.55 6.11 -11.97
CA ALA A 104 1.21 6.30 -10.69
C ALA A 104 1.91 7.66 -10.57
N LYS A 105 2.68 8.06 -11.59
CA LYS A 105 3.39 9.35 -11.63
C LYS A 105 2.43 10.53 -11.71
N THR A 106 1.37 10.45 -12.51
CA THR A 106 0.37 11.51 -12.63
C THR A 106 -0.35 11.74 -11.30
N TRP A 107 -0.71 10.66 -10.59
CA TRP A 107 -1.28 10.80 -9.25
C TRP A 107 -0.26 11.44 -8.29
N ALA A 108 0.97 10.94 -8.23
CA ALA A 108 2.01 11.47 -7.34
C ALA A 108 2.34 12.95 -7.61
N GLU A 109 2.41 13.34 -8.88
CA GLU A 109 2.56 14.75 -9.29
C GLU A 109 1.36 15.58 -8.87
N GLY A 110 0.14 15.05 -8.99
CA GLY A 110 -1.08 15.69 -8.50
C GLY A 110 -1.04 15.91 -7.00
N VAL A 111 -0.54 14.96 -6.20
CA VAL A 111 -0.35 15.13 -4.75
C VAL A 111 0.71 16.21 -4.48
N LYS A 112 1.87 16.14 -5.15
CA LYS A 112 2.96 17.10 -5.01
C LYS A 112 2.54 18.54 -5.33
N THR A 113 1.82 18.73 -6.44
CA THR A 113 1.37 20.04 -6.94
C THR A 113 0.07 20.51 -6.30
N ARG A 114 -0.49 19.74 -5.36
CA ARG A 114 -1.76 20.03 -4.67
C ARG A 114 -2.96 20.08 -5.61
N ASN A 115 -2.90 19.38 -6.74
CA ASN A 115 -3.92 19.39 -7.76
C ASN A 115 -4.83 18.16 -7.61
N GLY A 116 -5.97 18.36 -6.93
CA GLY A 116 -6.98 17.32 -6.71
C GLY A 116 -7.62 16.84 -8.02
N ALA A 117 -7.75 17.69 -9.04
CA ALA A 117 -8.31 17.28 -10.33
C ALA A 117 -7.37 16.32 -11.07
N MET A 118 -6.05 16.58 -11.00
CA MET A 118 -5.02 15.70 -11.54
C MET A 118 -4.93 14.37 -10.78
N GLN A 119 -5.17 14.37 -9.47
CA GLN A 119 -5.30 13.11 -8.72
C GLN A 119 -6.56 12.36 -9.14
N TYR A 120 -7.68 13.05 -9.26
CA TYR A 120 -9.00 12.47 -9.55
C TYR A 120 -9.09 11.86 -10.95
N VAL A 121 -8.46 12.46 -11.96
CA VAL A 121 -8.56 11.98 -13.35
C VAL A 121 -8.05 10.55 -13.51
N VAL A 122 -7.02 10.18 -12.75
CA VAL A 122 -6.40 8.84 -12.80
C VAL A 122 -7.05 7.84 -11.84
N MET A 123 -8.08 8.23 -11.09
CA MET A 123 -8.81 7.33 -10.20
C MET A 123 -9.90 6.55 -10.94
N SER A 124 -10.08 5.28 -10.55
CA SER A 124 -11.23 4.45 -10.93
C SER A 124 -12.55 5.04 -10.40
N SER A 125 -13.68 4.65 -11.00
CA SER A 125 -15.00 5.17 -10.63
C SER A 125 -15.34 4.97 -9.14
N ASN A 126 -14.86 3.89 -8.52
CA ASN A 126 -15.09 3.64 -7.09
C ASN A 126 -14.26 4.59 -6.23
N LEU A 127 -12.97 4.73 -6.53
CA LEU A 127 -12.08 5.62 -5.79
C LEU A 127 -12.48 7.09 -5.97
N ARG A 128 -12.96 7.46 -7.16
CA ARG A 128 -13.58 8.78 -7.41
C ARG A 128 -14.76 9.05 -6.47
N LYS A 129 -15.66 8.09 -6.26
CA LYS A 129 -16.80 8.25 -5.34
C LYS A 129 -16.34 8.42 -3.89
N GLU A 130 -15.33 7.66 -3.47
CA GLU A 130 -14.74 7.74 -2.12
C GLU A 130 -14.16 9.14 -1.86
N PHE A 131 -13.38 9.68 -2.81
CA PHE A 131 -12.65 10.94 -2.61
C PHE A 131 -13.38 12.21 -3.08
N TYR A 132 -14.49 12.11 -3.82
CA TYR A 132 -15.14 13.28 -4.43
C TYR A 132 -15.52 14.36 -3.41
N LYS A 133 -16.12 13.96 -2.29
CA LYS A 133 -16.53 14.90 -1.24
C LYS A 133 -15.32 15.67 -0.70
N GLN A 134 -14.23 14.97 -0.41
CA GLN A 134 -12.99 15.57 0.10
C GLN A 134 -12.41 16.57 -0.91
N PHE A 135 -12.30 16.20 -2.19
CA PHE A 135 -11.78 17.14 -3.20
C PHE A 135 -12.69 18.34 -3.40
N MET A 136 -14.01 18.14 -3.44
CA MET A 136 -14.97 19.22 -3.60
C MET A 136 -14.91 20.21 -2.42
N GLU A 137 -14.90 19.72 -1.18
CA GLU A 137 -14.79 20.55 0.03
C GLU A 137 -13.45 21.29 0.09
N ALA A 138 -12.38 20.68 -0.42
CA ALA A 138 -11.05 21.30 -0.54
C ALA A 138 -10.91 22.23 -1.77
N ASN A 139 -12.00 22.48 -2.51
CA ASN A 139 -11.98 23.23 -3.77
C ASN A 139 -10.89 22.74 -4.75
N TRP A 140 -10.72 21.41 -4.81
CA TRP A 140 -9.73 20.70 -5.62
C TRP A 140 -8.26 21.05 -5.33
N SER A 141 -7.97 21.73 -4.23
CA SER A 141 -6.62 22.04 -3.74
C SER A 141 -6.28 21.16 -2.55
N THR A 142 -5.31 20.24 -2.71
CA THR A 142 -5.04 19.21 -1.70
C THR A 142 -3.82 19.53 -0.83
N GLY A 143 -3.92 19.32 0.47
CA GLY A 143 -2.80 19.54 1.40
C GLY A 143 -2.63 21.00 1.83
N VAL A 144 -1.49 21.33 2.42
CA VAL A 144 -1.20 22.64 3.04
C VAL A 144 0.12 23.23 2.54
N SER A 145 0.34 24.54 2.77
CA SER A 145 1.53 25.27 2.30
C SER A 145 2.84 24.75 2.89
N SER A 146 2.84 24.32 4.15
CA SER A 146 3.98 23.72 4.86
C SER A 146 3.47 22.68 5.86
N PRO A 147 4.07 21.48 5.93
CA PRO A 147 5.13 20.98 5.06
C PRO A 147 4.63 20.73 3.62
N TRP A 148 5.53 20.76 2.64
CA TRP A 148 5.22 20.52 1.23
C TRP A 148 6.14 19.47 0.60
N ILE A 149 5.67 18.84 -0.48
CA ILE A 149 6.42 17.82 -1.20
C ILE A 149 7.40 18.50 -2.15
N GLU A 150 8.69 18.27 -1.95
CA GLU A 150 9.76 18.74 -2.83
C GLU A 150 9.94 17.80 -4.03
N SER A 151 9.94 16.49 -3.77
CA SER A 151 10.12 15.46 -4.79
C SER A 151 9.43 14.15 -4.41
N TYR A 152 9.29 13.24 -5.37
CA TYR A 152 8.79 11.89 -5.13
C TYR A 152 9.55 10.86 -5.95
N LYS A 153 9.52 9.62 -5.48
CA LYS A 153 10.03 8.44 -6.18
C LYS A 153 8.93 7.38 -6.26
N VAL A 154 8.72 6.83 -7.45
CA VAL A 154 7.76 5.75 -7.71
C VAL A 154 8.52 4.45 -7.97
N THR A 155 8.23 3.40 -7.21
CA THR A 155 8.86 2.08 -7.31
C THR A 155 7.80 0.99 -7.51
N GLU A 156 7.91 0.18 -8.56
CA GLU A 156 7.06 -1.02 -8.73
C GLU A 156 7.43 -2.04 -7.64
N LYS A 157 6.43 -2.46 -6.84
CA LYS A 157 6.62 -3.47 -5.78
C LYS A 157 6.03 -4.82 -6.14
N TYR A 158 4.96 -4.83 -6.93
CA TYR A 158 4.23 -6.04 -7.25
C TYR A 158 3.41 -5.88 -8.53
N LYS A 159 3.16 -7.00 -9.22
CA LYS A 159 2.26 -7.05 -10.37
C LYS A 159 1.57 -8.40 -10.49
N VAL A 160 0.36 -8.39 -11.05
CA VAL A 160 -0.42 -9.60 -11.38
C VAL A 160 -0.83 -9.52 -12.84
N ASP A 161 -0.49 -10.57 -13.61
CA ASP A 161 -0.93 -10.82 -14.99
C ASP A 161 -0.84 -9.63 -15.97
N LYS A 162 0.05 -8.67 -15.70
CA LYS A 162 0.12 -7.39 -16.43
C LYS A 162 -1.24 -6.66 -16.51
N LYS A 163 -2.12 -6.88 -15.53
CA LYS A 163 -3.43 -6.23 -15.39
C LYS A 163 -3.55 -5.45 -14.09
N MET A 164 -2.71 -5.74 -13.11
CA MET A 164 -2.63 -5.03 -11.84
C MET A 164 -1.17 -4.76 -11.50
N TYR A 165 -0.89 -3.54 -11.06
CA TYR A 165 0.41 -3.11 -10.57
C TYR A 165 0.25 -2.43 -9.23
N ARG A 166 1.19 -2.68 -8.33
CA ARG A 166 1.30 -1.97 -7.07
C ARG A 166 2.60 -1.18 -7.04
N PHE A 167 2.49 0.10 -6.71
CA PHE A 167 3.62 1.00 -6.59
C PHE A 167 3.75 1.50 -5.16
N GLU A 168 4.99 1.62 -4.69
CA GLU A 168 5.37 2.47 -3.56
C GLU A 168 5.67 3.86 -4.12
N VAL A 169 5.08 4.88 -3.51
CA VAL A 169 5.35 6.29 -3.77
C VAL A 169 5.96 6.88 -2.52
N GLU A 170 7.24 7.16 -2.58
CA GLU A 170 7.98 7.82 -1.51
C GLU A 170 8.00 9.32 -1.77
N PHE A 171 7.39 10.10 -0.89
CA PHE A 171 7.36 11.55 -0.95
C PHE A 171 8.44 12.13 -0.05
N THR A 172 9.28 13.01 -0.61
CA THR A 172 10.22 13.82 0.16
C THR A 172 9.56 15.15 0.49
N TYR A 173 9.25 15.34 1.77
CA TYR A 173 8.73 16.60 2.29
C TYR A 173 9.86 17.52 2.72
N THR A 174 9.57 18.81 2.68
CA THR A 174 10.36 19.86 3.32
C THR A 174 9.42 20.89 3.94
N ASP A 175 9.96 21.74 4.80
CA ASP A 175 9.24 22.88 5.38
C ASP A 175 10.05 24.18 5.26
N SER A 176 9.58 25.25 5.90
CA SER A 176 10.26 26.55 5.93
C SER A 176 11.65 26.51 6.57
N THR A 177 11.96 25.48 7.35
CA THR A 177 13.28 25.26 7.96
C THR A 177 14.23 24.46 7.06
N LYS A 178 13.74 23.96 5.92
CA LYS A 178 14.45 23.07 4.98
C LYS A 178 14.77 21.68 5.54
N GLU A 179 14.16 21.32 6.67
CA GLU A 179 14.26 19.96 7.20
C GLU A 179 13.53 19.01 6.26
N LYS A 180 14.17 17.88 5.92
CA LYS A 180 13.58 16.87 5.03
C LYS A 180 13.11 15.67 5.83
N PHE A 181 11.92 15.19 5.49
CA PHE A 181 11.38 13.93 5.99
C PHE A 181 10.63 13.21 4.88
N PHE A 182 10.39 11.92 5.07
CA PHE A 182 9.80 11.07 4.04
C PHE A 182 8.49 10.48 4.52
N SER A 183 7.57 10.28 3.58
CA SER A 183 6.43 9.40 3.81
C SER A 183 6.28 8.45 2.64
N LYS A 184 5.71 7.28 2.91
CA LYS A 184 5.42 6.27 1.89
C LYS A 184 3.94 6.03 1.79
N GLU A 185 3.45 6.03 0.57
CA GLU A 185 2.10 5.62 0.23
C GLU A 185 2.15 4.52 -0.82
N TYR A 186 1.22 3.59 -0.77
CA TYR A 186 1.14 2.49 -1.73
C TYR A 186 -0.13 2.62 -2.55
N ILE A 187 0.02 2.58 -3.87
CA ILE A 187 -1.11 2.67 -4.79
C ILE A 187 -1.23 1.39 -5.60
N THR A 188 -2.46 0.99 -5.86
CA THR A 188 -2.77 -0.10 -6.77
C THR A 188 -3.40 0.47 -8.03
N VAL A 189 -2.84 0.12 -9.19
CA VAL A 189 -3.30 0.53 -10.51
C VAL A 189 -3.78 -0.70 -11.26
N ASN A 190 -5.03 -0.65 -11.74
CA ASN A 190 -5.65 -1.73 -12.50
C ASN A 190 -5.90 -1.31 -13.94
N LYS A 191 -5.81 -2.27 -14.85
CA LYS A 191 -6.29 -2.12 -16.21
C LYS A 191 -7.81 -2.23 -16.22
N ILE A 192 -8.49 -1.15 -16.58
CA ILE A 192 -9.94 -1.07 -16.72
C ILE A 192 -10.21 -0.68 -18.17
N GLU A 193 -10.79 -1.61 -18.93
CA GLU A 193 -10.89 -1.51 -20.40
C GLU A 193 -9.49 -1.30 -21.01
N ASP A 194 -9.27 -0.20 -21.72
CA ASP A 194 -7.99 0.19 -22.33
C ASP A 194 -7.19 1.21 -21.52
N ASN A 195 -7.63 1.51 -20.30
CA ASN A 195 -7.04 2.54 -19.44
C ASN A 195 -6.41 1.94 -18.18
N TRP A 196 -5.44 2.66 -17.61
CA TRP A 196 -4.83 2.32 -16.33
C TRP A 196 -5.24 3.33 -15.27
N LEU A 197 -5.98 2.84 -14.26
CA LEU A 197 -6.60 3.67 -13.24
C LEU A 197 -6.26 3.18 -11.85
N LEU A 198 -6.07 4.12 -10.91
CA LEU A 198 -5.87 3.84 -9.50
C LEU A 198 -7.17 3.28 -8.90
N SER A 199 -7.05 2.13 -8.26
CA SER A 199 -8.17 1.45 -7.60
C SER A 199 -8.06 1.44 -6.07
N SER A 200 -6.86 1.70 -5.54
CA SER A 200 -6.60 1.76 -4.11
C SER A 200 -5.43 2.69 -3.82
N ILE A 201 -5.54 3.41 -2.70
CA ILE A 201 -4.47 4.19 -2.09
C ILE A 201 -4.41 3.74 -0.64
N GLU A 202 -3.24 3.29 -0.21
CA GLU A 202 -2.96 2.78 1.14
C GLU A 202 -1.86 3.65 1.75
N LYS A 203 -2.25 4.46 2.74
CA LYS A 203 -1.31 5.20 3.57
C LYS A 203 -0.91 4.33 4.75
N ILE A 204 0.38 4.06 4.89
CA ILE A 204 0.88 3.33 6.05
C ILE A 204 0.97 4.29 7.22
N GLU A 205 0.20 3.99 8.26
CA GLU A 205 0.09 4.83 9.45
C GLU A 205 0.80 4.20 10.65
N ALA A 206 0.92 2.88 10.71
CA ALA A 206 1.77 2.21 11.69
C ALA A 206 2.57 1.11 11.00
N LYS A 207 3.80 0.89 11.44
CA LYS A 207 4.66 -0.19 10.95
C LYS A 207 5.54 -0.69 12.08
N GLY A 208 6.09 -1.90 11.93
CA GLY A 208 7.02 -2.44 12.91
C GLY A 208 6.77 -3.91 13.20
N GLU A 209 7.28 -4.36 14.34
CA GLU A 209 7.17 -5.75 14.78
C GLU A 209 5.90 -5.93 15.63
N ILE A 210 5.19 -7.04 15.43
CA ILE A 210 4.13 -7.46 16.35
C ILE A 210 4.79 -7.91 17.66
N THR A 211 4.53 -7.20 18.74
CA THR A 211 5.08 -7.53 20.07
C THR A 211 4.05 -8.15 21.01
N LYS A 212 2.77 -8.13 20.63
CA LYS A 212 1.70 -8.80 21.36
C LYS A 212 0.54 -9.15 20.44
N VAL A 213 0.00 -10.36 20.58
CA VAL A 213 -1.28 -10.76 19.95
C VAL A 213 -2.34 -10.96 21.04
N THR A 214 -3.50 -10.33 20.90
CA THR A 214 -4.63 -10.46 21.83
C THR A 214 -5.76 -11.26 21.19
N LEU A 215 -6.26 -12.26 21.90
CA LEU A 215 -7.32 -13.15 21.44
C LEU A 215 -8.67 -12.81 22.10
N GLU A 216 -9.76 -13.13 21.41
CA GLU A 216 -11.11 -13.22 21.99
C GLU A 216 -11.31 -14.55 22.74
N GLU A 217 -12.43 -14.68 23.46
CA GLU A 217 -12.78 -15.90 24.20
C GLU A 217 -12.84 -17.15 23.31
N ASP A 218 -13.19 -16.99 22.02
CA ASP A 218 -13.25 -18.06 21.02
C ASP A 218 -11.90 -18.32 20.31
N LYS A 219 -10.80 -17.76 20.83
CA LYS A 219 -9.43 -17.82 20.28
C LYS A 219 -9.25 -17.13 18.93
N LYS A 220 -10.17 -16.28 18.47
CA LYS A 220 -9.91 -15.42 17.30
C LYS A 220 -8.99 -14.27 17.68
N VAL A 221 -8.12 -13.88 16.76
CA VAL A 221 -7.25 -12.71 16.96
C VAL A 221 -8.11 -11.44 16.92
N LYS A 222 -8.13 -10.73 18.05
CA LYS A 222 -8.88 -9.48 18.25
C LYS A 222 -8.06 -8.25 17.88
N SER A 223 -6.80 -8.25 18.29
CA SER A 223 -5.90 -7.13 18.06
C SER A 223 -4.44 -7.55 18.14
N ILE A 224 -3.58 -6.76 17.52
CA ILE A 224 -2.12 -6.87 17.62
C ILE A 224 -1.54 -5.56 18.14
N PHE A 225 -0.45 -5.64 18.89
CA PHE A 225 0.35 -4.48 19.28
C PHE A 225 1.58 -4.41 18.38
N VAL A 226 1.74 -3.30 17.67
CA VAL A 226 2.82 -3.07 16.71
C VAL A 226 3.76 -2.01 17.25
N GLN A 227 5.06 -2.26 17.18
CA GLN A 227 6.10 -1.35 17.64
C GLN A 227 7.21 -1.18 16.60
N ASP A 228 7.47 0.07 16.21
CA ASP A 228 8.64 0.51 15.47
C ASP A 228 9.72 1.00 16.45
N LYS A 229 10.94 0.46 16.32
CA LYS A 229 12.10 0.91 17.12
C LYS A 229 12.83 2.08 16.47
N THR A 230 12.54 2.40 15.21
CA THR A 230 13.25 3.42 14.42
C THR A 230 12.60 4.81 14.48
N GLY A 231 11.32 4.89 14.84
CA GLY A 231 10.62 6.16 15.08
C GLY A 231 10.50 7.05 13.84
N GLU A 232 10.12 6.47 12.69
CA GLU A 232 9.96 7.24 11.45
C GLU A 232 8.86 8.31 11.55
N ARG A 233 9.25 9.56 11.27
CA ARG A 233 8.38 10.73 11.32
C ARG A 233 7.22 10.59 10.34
N GLY A 234 5.98 10.66 10.84
CA GLY A 234 4.76 10.57 10.03
C GLY A 234 4.02 9.24 10.14
N SER A 235 4.56 8.28 10.90
CA SER A 235 3.88 7.05 11.32
C SER A 235 3.82 6.95 12.84
N TYR A 236 2.86 6.19 13.35
CA TYR A 236 2.81 5.79 14.75
C TYR A 236 3.87 4.71 14.99
N ASP A 237 4.82 5.03 15.86
CA ASP A 237 5.84 4.11 16.33
C ASP A 237 5.27 3.03 17.26
N GLN A 238 4.10 3.27 17.85
CA GLN A 238 3.35 2.27 18.61
C GLN A 238 1.87 2.36 18.31
N ALA A 239 1.26 1.21 18.04
CA ALA A 239 -0.18 1.12 17.79
C ALA A 239 -0.79 -0.19 18.30
N SER A 240 -1.97 -0.06 18.90
CA SER A 240 -2.91 -1.16 19.14
C SER A 240 -3.85 -1.28 17.95
N VAL A 241 -3.62 -2.27 17.11
CA VAL A 241 -4.34 -2.48 15.86
C VAL A 241 -5.51 -3.41 16.09
N ILE A 242 -6.73 -2.91 15.95
CA ILE A 242 -7.96 -3.69 16.10
C ILE A 242 -8.24 -4.43 14.78
N ILE A 243 -8.52 -5.72 14.86
CA ILE A 243 -8.83 -6.57 13.71
C ILE A 243 -10.32 -6.92 13.77
N ASP A 244 -11.07 -6.54 12.73
CA ASP A 244 -12.49 -6.86 12.60
C ASP A 244 -12.77 -7.59 11.26
N HIS A 245 -14.04 -7.90 11.00
CA HIS A 245 -14.47 -8.62 9.80
C HIS A 245 -14.22 -7.87 8.46
N ARG A 246 -13.86 -6.58 8.52
CA ARG A 246 -13.55 -5.73 7.37
C ARG A 246 -12.05 -5.61 7.14
N THR A 247 -11.24 -5.94 8.15
CA THR A 247 -9.77 -5.92 8.04
C THR A 247 -9.31 -6.95 7.02
N ARG A 248 -8.56 -6.49 6.00
CA ARG A 248 -7.92 -7.37 5.02
C ARG A 248 -6.45 -7.53 5.35
N ILE A 249 -5.98 -8.78 5.39
CA ILE A 249 -4.59 -9.10 5.76
C ILE A 249 -3.91 -9.71 4.54
N PHE A 250 -2.74 -9.21 4.16
CA PHE A 250 -2.01 -9.67 2.97
C PHE A 250 -0.59 -10.11 3.29
N LYS A 251 -0.06 -11.02 2.48
CA LYS A 251 1.36 -11.38 2.48
C LYS A 251 2.17 -10.35 1.69
N GLY A 252 3.00 -9.57 2.39
CA GLY A 252 3.81 -8.50 1.83
C GLY A 252 3.00 -7.55 0.94
N TYR A 253 3.55 -7.24 -0.24
CA TYR A 253 2.89 -6.40 -1.25
C TYR A 253 2.02 -7.18 -2.24
N THR A 254 1.82 -8.49 -2.01
CA THR A 254 1.01 -9.34 -2.90
C THR A 254 -0.49 -9.14 -2.67
N ASP A 255 -1.30 -9.78 -3.52
CA ASP A 255 -2.75 -9.91 -3.39
C ASP A 255 -3.18 -11.17 -2.61
N ARG A 256 -2.22 -11.99 -2.16
CA ARG A 256 -2.49 -13.17 -1.35
C ARG A 256 -2.98 -12.76 0.03
N GLU A 257 -4.26 -13.02 0.29
CA GLU A 257 -4.85 -12.84 1.62
C GLU A 257 -4.37 -13.88 2.61
N LEU A 258 -4.19 -13.43 3.85
CA LEU A 258 -3.85 -14.22 5.03
C LEU A 258 -5.02 -14.19 6.01
N ARG A 259 -5.03 -15.16 6.92
CA ARG A 259 -5.96 -15.19 8.04
C ARG A 259 -5.39 -14.39 9.20
N ALA A 260 -6.26 -13.86 10.06
CA ALA A 260 -5.80 -13.21 11.28
C ALA A 260 -4.98 -14.14 12.18
N SER A 261 -5.25 -15.45 12.13
CA SER A 261 -4.47 -16.49 12.81
C SER A 261 -3.04 -16.65 12.31
N ASP A 262 -2.71 -16.12 11.13
CA ASP A 262 -1.34 -16.16 10.59
C ASP A 262 -0.45 -15.07 11.20
N LEU A 263 -1.05 -14.08 11.88
CA LEU A 263 -0.32 -13.04 12.60
C LEU A 263 0.24 -13.61 13.91
N HIS A 264 1.53 -13.43 14.13
CA HIS A 264 2.23 -13.89 15.32
C HIS A 264 3.24 -12.85 15.80
N GLU A 265 3.61 -12.94 17.08
CA GLU A 265 4.69 -12.11 17.64
C GLU A 265 5.99 -12.31 16.85
N GLY A 266 6.74 -11.23 16.66
CA GLY A 266 7.94 -11.20 15.82
C GLY A 266 7.70 -10.92 14.33
N ALA A 267 6.46 -11.05 13.84
CA ALA A 267 6.17 -10.71 12.44
C ALA A 267 6.29 -9.20 12.22
N LYS A 268 6.89 -8.78 11.11
CA LYS A 268 6.90 -7.38 10.68
C LYS A 268 5.63 -7.07 9.91
N VAL A 269 5.00 -5.94 10.21
CA VAL A 269 3.77 -5.51 9.56
C VAL A 269 3.82 -4.04 9.15
N GLU A 270 3.09 -3.73 8.09
CA GLU A 270 2.65 -2.37 7.75
C GLU A 270 1.12 -2.31 7.87
N VAL A 271 0.60 -1.23 8.46
CA VAL A 271 -0.81 -1.09 8.82
C VAL A 271 -1.37 0.23 8.28
N ALA A 272 -2.49 0.11 7.57
CA ALA A 272 -3.34 1.22 7.19
C ALA A 272 -4.63 1.16 8.01
N PHE A 273 -4.98 2.23 8.72
CA PHE A 273 -6.19 2.27 9.53
C PHE A 273 -7.40 2.69 8.69
N THR A 274 -8.59 2.46 9.24
CA THR A 274 -9.84 3.01 8.69
C THR A 274 -9.97 4.49 9.00
N ASP A 275 -10.79 5.22 8.24
CA ASP A 275 -11.16 6.62 8.52
C ASP A 275 -12.20 6.76 9.66
N GLU A 276 -12.56 5.66 10.33
CA GLU A 276 -13.46 5.68 11.47
C GLU A 276 -12.84 6.37 12.70
N PRO A 277 -13.68 6.87 13.63
CA PRO A 277 -13.20 7.42 14.89
C PRO A 277 -12.24 6.46 15.59
N ARG A 278 -11.10 6.99 16.03
CA ARG A 278 -10.01 6.23 16.65
C ARG A 278 -9.64 6.80 18.01
N ILE A 279 -9.08 5.96 18.87
CA ILE A 279 -8.61 6.38 20.19
C ILE A 279 -7.19 6.93 20.02
N MET A 280 -7.06 8.23 20.17
CA MET A 280 -5.80 8.97 19.99
C MET A 280 -4.95 9.03 21.27
N ILE A 281 -5.33 8.30 22.33
CA ILE A 281 -4.50 8.14 23.52
C ILE A 281 -3.30 7.30 23.13
N TYR A 282 -2.09 7.79 23.35
CA TYR A 282 -0.87 7.08 22.95
C TYR A 282 -0.63 5.85 23.86
N PRO A 283 -0.32 4.66 23.29
CA PRO A 283 -0.21 4.36 21.85
C PRO A 283 -1.57 4.29 21.15
N VAL A 284 -1.64 4.78 19.91
CA VAL A 284 -2.92 4.91 19.16
C VAL A 284 -3.65 3.56 19.09
N SER A 285 -4.98 3.59 19.15
CA SER A 285 -5.80 2.40 18.96
C SER A 285 -6.90 2.62 17.93
N ALA A 286 -6.90 1.80 16.88
CA ALA A 286 -7.77 1.98 15.72
C ALA A 286 -8.02 0.66 14.96
N PRO A 287 -9.19 0.51 14.30
CA PRO A 287 -9.43 -0.58 13.35
C PRO A 287 -8.53 -0.51 12.12
N ALA A 288 -7.93 -1.63 11.75
CA ALA A 288 -7.17 -1.75 10.50
C ALA A 288 -8.10 -1.89 9.30
N LYS A 289 -7.89 -1.06 8.28
CA LYS A 289 -8.40 -1.29 6.92
C LYS A 289 -7.60 -2.42 6.28
N THR A 290 -6.27 -2.32 6.37
CA THR A 290 -5.34 -3.29 5.79
C THR A 290 -4.17 -3.56 6.74
N ILE A 291 -3.78 -4.83 6.85
CA ILE A 291 -2.51 -5.26 7.46
C ILE A 291 -1.70 -5.99 6.40
N ARG A 292 -0.44 -5.59 6.20
CA ARG A 292 0.50 -6.29 5.33
C ARG A 292 1.55 -6.94 6.20
N MET A 293 1.51 -8.27 6.27
CA MET A 293 2.54 -9.03 6.95
C MET A 293 3.74 -9.12 6.02
N MET A 294 4.74 -8.32 6.32
CA MET A 294 5.97 -8.26 5.54
C MET A 294 6.69 -9.59 5.70
N GLU A 295 7.02 -10.20 4.56
CA GLU A 295 8.10 -11.16 4.57
C GLU A 295 9.32 -10.40 5.10
N THR A 296 10.06 -10.98 6.05
CA THR A 296 11.45 -10.56 6.26
C THR A 296 12.06 -10.46 4.87
N GLU A 297 12.62 -9.30 4.51
CA GLU A 297 13.22 -9.05 3.19
C GLU A 297 14.23 -10.15 2.89
N ASP A 298 13.74 -11.23 2.31
CA ASP A 298 14.50 -12.16 1.54
C ASP A 298 14.61 -11.45 0.18
N ASN A 299 15.53 -10.48 0.11
CA ASN A 299 16.19 -10.13 -1.14
C ASN A 299 16.96 -11.38 -1.60
N THR A 300 16.23 -12.44 -1.94
CA THR A 300 16.81 -13.74 -2.23
C THR A 300 17.33 -13.71 -3.64
N VAL A 301 18.64 -13.62 -3.77
CA VAL A 301 19.37 -13.96 -4.96
C VAL A 301 19.23 -15.47 -5.14
N VAL A 302 18.68 -15.92 -6.27
CA VAL A 302 18.50 -17.36 -6.52
C VAL A 302 19.53 -17.84 -7.52
N TYR A 303 20.44 -18.71 -7.09
CA TYR A 303 21.22 -19.52 -8.01
C TYR A 303 20.36 -20.66 -8.55
N ARG A 304 20.32 -20.84 -9.87
CA ARG A 304 19.58 -21.93 -10.50
C ARG A 304 20.53 -22.76 -11.36
N ASN A 305 20.59 -24.07 -11.09
CA ASN A 305 21.35 -25.01 -11.89
C ASN A 305 20.39 -25.98 -12.59
N THR A 306 20.25 -25.82 -13.90
CA THR A 306 19.37 -26.65 -14.75
C THR A 306 20.03 -27.95 -15.22
N GLN A 307 21.31 -28.17 -14.95
CA GLN A 307 21.98 -29.43 -15.27
C GLN A 307 21.66 -30.51 -14.24
N TYR A 308 21.57 -30.12 -12.97
CA TYR A 308 21.30 -31.03 -11.86
C TYR A 308 19.92 -30.81 -11.23
N ASP A 309 19.11 -29.91 -11.79
CA ASP A 309 17.72 -29.64 -11.41
C ASP A 309 17.54 -29.18 -9.96
N PHE A 310 18.33 -28.18 -9.55
CA PHE A 310 18.17 -27.53 -8.25
C PHE A 310 18.35 -26.01 -8.30
N SER A 311 17.86 -25.36 -7.25
CA SER A 311 18.02 -23.94 -6.97
C SER A 311 18.52 -23.75 -5.55
N PHE A 312 19.20 -22.63 -5.30
CA PHE A 312 19.76 -22.28 -4.00
C PHE A 312 19.49 -20.80 -3.72
N SER A 313 18.74 -20.52 -2.65
CA SER A 313 18.45 -19.15 -2.21
C SER A 313 19.62 -18.56 -1.42
N LEU A 314 20.00 -17.32 -1.75
CA LEU A 314 21.08 -16.56 -1.13
C LEU A 314 20.58 -15.15 -0.76
N PRO A 315 21.16 -14.49 0.26
CA PRO A 315 20.80 -13.12 0.60
C PRO A 315 21.37 -12.11 -0.43
N ASP A 316 20.93 -10.85 -0.35
CA ASP A 316 21.31 -9.78 -1.30
C ASP A 316 22.82 -9.51 -1.35
N SER A 317 23.53 -9.74 -0.23
CA SER A 317 25.00 -9.63 -0.16
C SER A 317 25.72 -10.53 -1.17
N TRP A 318 25.02 -11.55 -1.71
CA TRP A 318 25.54 -12.49 -2.68
C TRP A 318 25.14 -12.17 -4.12
N LYS A 319 24.51 -11.02 -4.42
CA LYS A 319 23.96 -10.71 -5.76
C LYS A 319 24.91 -10.93 -6.94
N ASP A 320 26.21 -10.70 -6.73
CA ASP A 320 27.26 -10.87 -7.73
C ASP A 320 28.19 -12.06 -7.41
N TYR A 321 27.65 -13.14 -6.83
CA TYR A 321 28.44 -14.33 -6.47
C TYR A 321 29.16 -14.91 -7.70
N MET A 322 30.31 -15.53 -7.46
CA MET A 322 31.03 -16.29 -8.48
C MET A 322 30.82 -17.78 -8.29
N LEU A 323 30.73 -18.53 -9.39
CA LEU A 323 30.70 -19.99 -9.36
C LEU A 323 32.10 -20.55 -9.56
N VAL A 324 32.56 -21.37 -8.60
CA VAL A 324 33.83 -22.09 -8.67
C VAL A 324 33.53 -23.58 -8.79
N LEU A 325 34.07 -24.20 -9.84
CA LEU A 325 33.87 -25.61 -10.13
C LEU A 325 35.09 -26.40 -9.67
N ASP A 326 34.86 -27.49 -8.96
CA ASP A 326 35.89 -28.43 -8.53
C ASP A 326 35.34 -29.86 -8.55
N LYS A 327 36.12 -30.84 -8.09
CA LYS A 327 35.72 -32.24 -7.95
C LYS A 327 36.04 -32.78 -6.56
N TRP A 328 35.22 -33.69 -6.08
CA TRP A 328 35.53 -34.54 -4.93
C TRP A 328 36.06 -35.90 -5.41
N GLU A 329 36.89 -36.52 -4.58
CA GLU A 329 37.47 -37.84 -4.80
C GLU A 329 37.12 -38.74 -3.61
N GLY A 330 36.63 -39.93 -3.90
CA GLY A 330 36.28 -40.96 -2.93
C GLY A 330 37.34 -42.05 -2.88
N TYR A 331 37.81 -42.38 -1.68
CA TYR A 331 38.93 -43.30 -1.45
C TYR A 331 38.44 -44.63 -0.87
N SER A 332 38.95 -45.73 -1.41
CA SER A 332 38.58 -47.09 -0.98
C SER A 332 38.91 -47.35 0.48
N LEU A 333 37.98 -48.01 1.18
CA LEU A 333 38.17 -48.55 2.53
C LEU A 333 38.51 -50.05 2.54
N LYS A 334 38.68 -50.67 1.37
CA LYS A 334 39.01 -52.09 1.26
C LYS A 334 40.47 -52.34 1.65
N GLU A 335 40.67 -53.40 2.43
CA GLU A 335 41.99 -53.86 2.87
C GLU A 335 42.88 -54.16 1.65
N GLY A 336 44.05 -53.52 1.57
CA GLY A 336 44.97 -53.61 0.41
C GLY A 336 44.74 -52.59 -0.72
N GLU A 337 43.68 -51.77 -0.65
CA GLU A 337 43.39 -50.70 -1.63
C GLU A 337 43.33 -49.30 -1.02
N ASN A 338 43.77 -49.16 0.24
CA ASN A 338 43.79 -47.88 0.96
C ASN A 338 44.50 -46.80 0.14
N GLY A 339 43.79 -45.69 -0.10
CA GLY A 339 44.29 -44.55 -0.86
C GLY A 339 44.02 -44.58 -2.37
N LYS A 340 43.44 -45.66 -2.91
CA LYS A 340 42.97 -45.66 -4.31
C LYS A 340 41.66 -44.87 -4.44
N ILE A 341 41.62 -43.98 -5.42
CA ILE A 341 40.39 -43.26 -5.82
C ILE A 341 39.48 -44.26 -6.54
N VAL A 342 38.29 -44.46 -6.00
CA VAL A 342 37.26 -45.39 -6.53
C VAL A 342 36.03 -44.67 -7.05
N GLU A 343 35.79 -43.44 -6.61
CA GLU A 343 34.65 -42.61 -7.00
C GLU A 343 35.08 -41.16 -7.16
N THR A 344 34.40 -40.42 -8.03
CA THR A 344 34.58 -38.97 -8.17
C THR A 344 33.25 -38.30 -8.50
N GLY A 345 33.14 -37.01 -8.24
CA GLY A 345 31.99 -36.21 -8.64
C GLY A 345 32.24 -34.71 -8.50
N PRO A 346 31.31 -33.86 -8.96
CA PRO A 346 31.52 -32.43 -8.98
C PRO A 346 31.24 -31.77 -7.63
N ILE A 347 31.97 -30.68 -7.37
CA ILE A 347 31.69 -29.69 -6.32
C ILE A 347 31.39 -28.36 -7.01
N LEU A 348 30.26 -27.75 -6.65
CA LEU A 348 29.89 -26.40 -7.04
C LEU A 348 30.04 -25.48 -5.83
N SER A 349 30.98 -24.55 -5.86
CA SER A 349 31.18 -23.59 -4.77
C SER A 349 30.66 -22.22 -5.17
N LEU A 350 29.68 -21.72 -4.41
CA LEU A 350 29.23 -20.33 -4.53
C LEU A 350 30.19 -19.47 -3.71
N ARG A 351 30.87 -18.54 -4.38
CA ARG A 351 31.89 -17.66 -3.81
C ARG A 351 31.36 -16.25 -3.61
N HIS A 352 31.55 -15.73 -2.41
CA HIS A 352 31.08 -14.40 -2.03
C HIS A 352 31.73 -13.30 -2.91
N PRO A 353 30.99 -12.24 -3.31
CA PRO A 353 31.53 -11.16 -4.17
C PRO A 353 32.79 -10.48 -3.60
N GLU A 354 32.83 -10.29 -2.29
CA GLU A 354 33.98 -9.70 -1.57
C GLU A 354 35.15 -10.68 -1.30
N TRP A 355 35.11 -11.90 -1.85
CA TRP A 355 36.22 -12.84 -1.71
C TRP A 355 37.47 -12.33 -2.45
N THR A 356 38.63 -12.39 -1.80
CA THR A 356 39.93 -12.11 -2.46
C THR A 356 41.01 -13.09 -2.01
N ALA A 357 42.06 -13.28 -2.80
CA ALA A 357 43.18 -14.15 -2.42
C ALA A 357 43.90 -13.69 -1.13
N LYS A 358 43.87 -12.38 -0.83
CA LYS A 358 44.47 -11.81 0.39
C LYS A 358 43.55 -11.93 1.61
N ASN A 359 42.24 -11.87 1.41
CA ASN A 359 41.23 -12.01 2.45
C ASN A 359 40.16 -13.01 1.98
N PRO A 360 40.44 -14.32 2.08
CA PRO A 360 39.49 -15.34 1.66
C PRO A 360 38.26 -15.32 2.56
N ARG A 361 37.08 -15.30 1.95
CA ARG A 361 35.80 -15.50 2.63
C ARG A 361 35.35 -16.95 2.48
N GLN A 362 34.46 -17.40 3.36
CA GLN A 362 33.91 -18.74 3.31
C GLN A 362 33.01 -18.91 2.06
N ASP A 363 33.35 -19.87 1.20
CA ASP A 363 32.49 -20.29 0.09
C ASP A 363 31.38 -21.24 0.61
N ILE A 364 30.30 -21.39 -0.18
CA ILE A 364 29.24 -22.38 0.03
C ILE A 364 29.45 -23.55 -0.96
N PRO A 365 30.14 -24.63 -0.57
CA PRO A 365 30.35 -25.79 -1.42
C PRO A 365 29.14 -26.72 -1.45
N ILE A 366 28.75 -27.16 -2.65
CA ILE A 366 27.67 -28.11 -2.89
C ILE A 366 28.26 -29.29 -3.66
N MET A 367 28.45 -30.42 -2.98
CA MET A 367 28.80 -31.69 -3.59
C MET A 367 27.58 -32.30 -4.27
N ILE A 368 27.79 -32.84 -5.45
CA ILE A 368 26.76 -33.58 -6.17
C ILE A 368 27.17 -35.04 -6.23
N LEU A 369 26.29 -35.91 -5.74
CA LEU A 369 26.47 -37.35 -5.75
C LEU A 369 25.29 -38.00 -6.45
N THR A 370 25.52 -39.07 -7.22
CA THR A 370 24.42 -39.92 -7.67
C THR A 370 23.80 -40.65 -6.48
N LEU A 371 22.55 -41.10 -6.60
CA LEU A 371 21.90 -41.90 -5.56
C LEU A 371 22.72 -43.15 -5.18
N ASN A 372 23.37 -43.78 -6.16
CA ASN A 372 24.23 -44.95 -5.93
C ASN A 372 25.50 -44.57 -5.15
N GLN A 373 26.18 -43.50 -5.54
CA GLN A 373 27.37 -43.00 -4.83
C GLN A 373 27.03 -42.64 -3.38
N TRP A 374 25.91 -41.97 -3.13
CA TRP A 374 25.45 -41.67 -1.79
C TRP A 374 25.17 -42.95 -0.98
N SER A 375 24.48 -43.94 -1.57
CA SER A 375 24.24 -45.21 -0.89
C SER A 375 25.52 -45.98 -0.57
N LEU A 376 26.53 -45.94 -1.43
CA LEU A 376 27.82 -46.59 -1.20
C LEU A 376 28.62 -45.87 -0.11
N LEU A 377 28.57 -44.53 -0.09
CA LEU A 377 29.19 -43.70 0.95
C LEU A 377 28.58 -43.98 2.33
N GLN A 378 27.24 -44.08 2.42
CA GLN A 378 26.54 -44.39 3.67
C GLN A 378 26.78 -45.82 4.18
N ARG A 379 27.24 -46.73 3.30
CA ARG A 379 27.63 -48.11 3.66
C ARG A 379 29.13 -48.25 3.90
N GLU A 380 29.85 -47.13 4.01
CA GLU A 380 31.30 -47.12 4.25
C GLU A 380 32.10 -47.91 3.20
N ALA A 381 31.61 -47.96 1.95
CA ALA A 381 32.34 -48.61 0.86
C ALA A 381 33.56 -47.78 0.42
N PHE A 382 33.48 -46.46 0.59
CA PHE A 382 34.55 -45.49 0.38
C PHE A 382 34.33 -44.29 1.30
N HIS A 383 35.35 -43.45 1.49
CA HIS A 383 35.24 -42.20 2.23
C HIS A 383 35.63 -40.99 1.38
N ILE A 384 35.14 -39.80 1.74
CA ILE A 384 35.49 -38.54 1.08
C ILE A 384 36.17 -37.64 2.11
N GLY A 385 37.40 -37.23 1.83
CA GLY A 385 38.22 -36.43 2.74
C GLY A 385 38.75 -37.22 3.95
N ALA A 386 39.54 -36.56 4.79
CA ALA A 386 40.20 -37.16 5.96
C ALA A 386 39.41 -36.97 7.28
N ALA A 387 38.20 -36.40 7.22
CA ALA A 387 37.42 -36.12 8.42
C ALA A 387 36.81 -37.42 8.99
N PRO A 388 36.63 -37.53 10.33
CA PRO A 388 36.01 -38.70 10.97
C PRO A 388 34.49 -38.77 10.75
N MET A 389 33.94 -37.87 9.92
CA MET A 389 32.53 -37.75 9.61
C MET A 389 32.38 -37.50 8.11
N GLY A 390 31.32 -38.02 7.52
CA GLY A 390 31.03 -37.83 6.10
C GLY A 390 30.37 -36.47 5.78
N PRO A 391 30.15 -36.18 4.49
CA PRO A 391 29.32 -35.07 4.04
C PRO A 391 27.90 -35.13 4.63
N SER A 392 27.29 -33.97 4.85
CA SER A 392 25.89 -33.86 5.30
C SER A 392 24.95 -33.55 4.14
N GLU A 393 23.74 -34.10 4.16
CA GLU A 393 22.77 -33.88 3.08
C GLU A 393 22.11 -32.50 3.18
N LEU A 394 22.05 -31.80 2.05
CA LEU A 394 21.33 -30.53 1.88
C LEU A 394 19.97 -30.73 1.20
N GLY A 395 19.83 -31.78 0.38
CA GLY A 395 18.59 -32.17 -0.28
C GLY A 395 18.84 -33.17 -1.40
N ARG A 396 17.79 -33.65 -2.06
CA ARG A 396 17.88 -34.63 -3.15
C ARG A 396 16.75 -34.50 -4.16
N ASN A 397 17.00 -35.02 -5.37
CA ASN A 397 15.97 -35.27 -6.39
C ASN A 397 16.03 -36.74 -6.86
N SER A 398 15.28 -37.09 -7.90
CA SER A 398 15.24 -38.45 -8.45
C SER A 398 16.58 -38.99 -8.99
N LYS A 399 17.60 -38.15 -9.18
CA LYS A 399 18.90 -38.53 -9.77
C LYS A 399 20.09 -38.31 -8.84
N TYR A 400 20.03 -37.27 -8.00
CA TYR A 400 21.18 -36.75 -7.26
C TYR A 400 20.86 -36.47 -5.79
N VAL A 401 21.89 -36.59 -4.95
CA VAL A 401 21.96 -36.05 -3.59
C VAL A 401 22.91 -34.86 -3.62
N PHE A 402 22.45 -33.74 -3.06
CA PHE A 402 23.24 -32.53 -2.84
C PHE A 402 23.73 -32.54 -1.40
N ALA A 403 25.04 -32.47 -1.21
CA ALA A 403 25.65 -32.60 0.10
C ALA A 403 26.67 -31.49 0.37
N LEU A 404 26.87 -31.18 1.64
CA LEU A 404 27.88 -30.27 2.13
C LEU A 404 29.11 -31.08 2.57
N PRO A 405 30.34 -30.76 2.12
CA PRO A 405 31.54 -31.45 2.54
C PRO A 405 31.70 -31.46 4.07
N ALA A 406 32.25 -32.55 4.60
CA ALA A 406 32.64 -32.61 6.00
C ALA A 406 33.64 -31.49 6.32
N ARG A 407 33.43 -30.78 7.44
CA ARG A 407 34.34 -29.72 7.91
C ARG A 407 34.56 -28.58 6.91
N TYR A 408 33.60 -28.29 6.03
CA TYR A 408 33.71 -27.23 5.01
C TYR A 408 34.04 -25.84 5.58
N ASN A 409 33.72 -25.56 6.84
CA ASN A 409 33.93 -24.30 7.56
C ASN A 409 35.01 -24.38 8.66
N TYR A 410 35.81 -25.45 8.73
CA TYR A 410 36.76 -25.69 9.82
C TYR A 410 37.92 -24.69 9.89
N SER A 411 38.18 -23.98 8.79
CA SER A 411 39.18 -22.91 8.74
C SER A 411 38.70 -21.58 9.34
N PHE A 412 37.42 -21.48 9.74
CA PHE A 412 36.82 -20.27 10.32
C PHE A 412 37.11 -19.00 9.49
N LEU A 413 37.02 -19.12 8.16
CA LEU A 413 37.26 -18.01 7.24
C LEU A 413 36.23 -16.90 7.46
N THR A 414 36.61 -15.66 7.11
CA THR A 414 35.71 -14.50 7.19
C THR A 414 34.36 -14.81 6.53
N GLY A 415 33.26 -14.61 7.26
CA GLY A 415 31.90 -14.86 6.77
C GLY A 415 31.39 -16.29 6.95
N TYR A 416 32.10 -17.17 7.69
CA TYR A 416 31.60 -18.52 7.95
C TYR A 416 30.28 -18.54 8.76
N GLU A 417 30.05 -17.60 9.68
CA GLU A 417 28.78 -17.49 10.42
C GLU A 417 27.61 -17.09 9.51
N GLU A 418 27.87 -16.24 8.52
CA GLU A 418 26.88 -15.87 7.49
C GLU A 418 26.49 -17.11 6.67
N VAL A 419 27.47 -17.89 6.22
CA VAL A 419 27.23 -19.14 5.49
C VAL A 419 26.46 -20.15 6.33
N GLU A 420 26.80 -20.32 7.61
CA GLU A 420 26.05 -21.15 8.55
C GLU A 420 24.58 -20.70 8.68
N SER A 421 24.35 -19.39 8.77
CA SER A 421 23.01 -18.82 8.81
C SER A 421 22.21 -19.13 7.54
N ILE A 422 22.83 -18.97 6.36
CA ILE A 422 22.22 -19.29 5.07
C ILE A 422 21.84 -20.77 5.02
N LEU A 423 22.72 -21.69 5.42
CA LEU A 423 22.46 -23.13 5.35
C LEU A 423 21.36 -23.58 6.31
N ARG A 424 21.24 -22.96 7.50
CA ARG A 424 20.14 -23.23 8.45
C ARG A 424 18.77 -22.84 7.90
N SER A 425 18.69 -21.96 6.90
CA SER A 425 17.43 -21.59 6.26
C SER A 425 16.87 -22.65 5.30
N ASN A 426 17.57 -23.78 5.11
CA ASN A 426 17.26 -24.80 4.10
C ASN A 426 17.14 -24.19 2.68
N PRO A 427 18.21 -23.57 2.17
CA PRO A 427 18.17 -22.75 0.96
C PRO A 427 18.04 -23.54 -0.34
N LEU A 428 18.32 -24.86 -0.31
CA LEU A 428 18.30 -25.70 -1.50
C LEU A 428 16.90 -26.22 -1.80
N LYS A 429 16.42 -25.98 -3.02
CA LYS A 429 15.16 -26.52 -3.53
C LYS A 429 15.39 -27.23 -4.86
N THR A 430 14.94 -28.48 -4.95
CA THR A 430 14.97 -29.24 -6.19
C THR A 430 13.73 -28.98 -7.03
N PHE A 431 13.86 -29.15 -8.34
CA PHE A 431 12.74 -29.16 -9.28
C PHE A 431 12.88 -30.37 -10.19
N GLU A 432 11.78 -30.81 -10.78
CA GLU A 432 11.80 -31.84 -11.81
C GLU A 432 11.13 -31.23 -13.05
N ASN A 433 11.84 -31.25 -14.18
CA ASN A 433 11.30 -30.85 -15.48
C ASN A 433 10.73 -32.06 -16.22
#